data_AF-A0A1V2M5L4-F1
#
_entry.id   AF-A0A1V2M5L4-F1
#
_cell.length_a   1.000
_cell.length_b   1.000
_cell.length_c   1.000
_cell.angle_alpha   90.00
_cell.angle_beta   90.00
_cell.angle_gamma   90.00
#
_symmetry.space_group_name_H-M   'P 1'
#
loop_
_entity.id
_entity.type
_entity.pdbx_description
1 polymer ?
#
loop_
_entity_poly.entity_id
_entity_poly.type
_entity_poly.pdbx_seq_one_letter_code
_entity_poly.pdbx_strand_id
1 'polypeptide(L)'
;MNKRFKFLVFSALFSFAMSTYVVQANDLDAEQPQTFKTEWVAPPGIEGGSIQIEWETGTIIDADNIKIANIPAQINGIQIKAIGEEAFANCDDLIQLTLPNTITFIDDYAFFECSKLTSVNIPSSVLSIGNGAFQNSDMLTNVDIPNSVISIGEEAFFSCDNLATVNIFEGVQFIGTSAFAECDSLKNVTLSEGLQTIGDYAFYKCDSLTEINIPSTVTSIGDKAFSEIDNMTKVILSSSNISFGDRTFRWSDVNTLIISDGVTAVDTGPFYNVTTITIPKTITSIKLENLSNLETVYFGGNINDWNKIRNNLETSVPKQVKVIFDSVVPPIASGLTENLD
;
A
#
# COMPACT_ATOMS: atom_id res chain seq x y z
N MET A 1 55.51 -3.53 -61.86
CA MET A 1 54.69 -3.86 -63.05
C MET A 1 54.85 -5.35 -63.31
N ASN A 2 53.75 -6.12 -63.29
CA ASN A 2 53.64 -7.59 -63.50
C ASN A 2 54.29 -8.49 -62.43
N LYS A 3 53.70 -9.61 -61.95
CA LYS A 3 52.42 -10.30 -62.19
C LYS A 3 52.18 -11.28 -61.01
N ARG A 4 50.90 -11.55 -60.74
CA ARG A 4 50.35 -12.53 -59.78
C ARG A 4 50.79 -13.98 -60.09
N PHE A 5 50.84 -14.83 -59.07
CA PHE A 5 50.49 -16.26 -59.22
C PHE A 5 49.72 -16.75 -57.98
N LYS A 6 48.46 -17.14 -58.18
CA LYS A 6 47.65 -17.99 -57.29
C LYS A 6 47.90 -19.44 -57.69
N PHE A 7 47.93 -20.36 -56.73
CA PHE A 7 47.42 -21.72 -56.94
C PHE A 7 46.70 -22.20 -55.68
N LEU A 8 45.56 -22.83 -55.89
CA LEU A 8 44.54 -23.27 -54.93
C LEU A 8 44.39 -24.79 -55.11
N VAL A 9 44.28 -25.51 -53.98
CA VAL A 9 43.64 -26.84 -53.73
C VAL A 9 44.16 -28.09 -54.49
N PHE A 10 44.02 -29.34 -54.04
CA PHE A 10 43.11 -30.04 -53.10
C PHE A 10 43.76 -31.39 -52.67
N SER A 11 43.22 -32.00 -51.62
CA SER A 11 43.01 -33.47 -51.41
C SER A 11 43.75 -34.19 -50.27
N ALA A 12 43.01 -34.36 -49.17
CA ALA A 12 42.49 -35.63 -48.63
C ALA A 12 43.37 -36.64 -47.82
N LEU A 13 42.81 -36.94 -46.62
CA LEU A 13 42.69 -38.22 -45.90
C LEU A 13 43.74 -38.66 -44.85
N PHE A 14 43.30 -38.53 -43.59
CA PHE A 14 43.43 -39.42 -42.42
C PHE A 14 44.46 -40.56 -42.44
N SER A 15 45.36 -40.58 -41.44
CA SER A 15 45.72 -41.80 -40.71
C SER A 15 46.34 -41.48 -39.32
N PHE A 16 46.15 -42.41 -38.40
CA PHE A 16 46.26 -42.30 -36.94
C PHE A 16 47.66 -42.70 -36.42
N ALA A 17 47.95 -42.26 -35.18
CA ALA A 17 48.82 -42.86 -34.15
C ALA A 17 50.25 -42.31 -33.89
N MET A 18 50.33 -41.67 -32.71
CA MET A 18 51.35 -41.68 -31.65
C MET A 18 52.82 -41.30 -31.92
N SER A 19 53.28 -40.25 -31.22
CA SER A 19 54.51 -40.34 -30.42
C SER A 19 54.54 -39.31 -29.28
N THR A 20 55.30 -39.65 -28.25
CA THR A 20 55.37 -39.22 -26.85
C THR A 20 56.06 -37.88 -26.57
N TYR A 21 55.67 -37.20 -25.45
CA TYR A 21 56.48 -36.43 -24.45
C TYR A 21 57.54 -35.40 -24.96
N VAL A 22 57.76 -34.18 -24.43
CA VAL A 22 57.23 -33.36 -23.32
C VAL A 22 57.95 -31.97 -23.34
N VAL A 23 57.27 -30.88 -22.94
CA VAL A 23 57.78 -29.63 -22.27
C VAL A 23 58.55 -28.60 -23.14
N GLN A 24 58.35 -27.26 -23.11
CA GLN A 24 57.79 -26.33 -22.12
C GLN A 24 57.35 -24.98 -22.75
N ALA A 25 56.38 -24.33 -22.08
CA ALA A 25 56.12 -22.88 -21.91
C ALA A 25 56.11 -21.93 -23.14
N ASN A 26 54.95 -21.33 -23.38
CA ASN A 26 54.79 -19.89 -23.54
C ASN A 26 53.31 -19.51 -23.33
N ASP A 27 53.07 -18.73 -22.27
CA ASP A 27 52.07 -17.68 -22.08
C ASP A 27 50.70 -17.81 -22.76
N LEU A 28 49.72 -18.20 -21.96
CA LEU A 28 48.32 -17.80 -22.15
C LEU A 28 47.74 -17.44 -20.77
N ASP A 29 48.23 -16.36 -20.17
CA ASP A 29 47.45 -15.58 -19.22
C ASP A 29 46.37 -14.84 -20.03
N ALA A 30 45.27 -15.54 -20.30
CA ALA A 30 44.03 -14.89 -20.67
C ALA A 30 43.44 -14.29 -19.40
N GLU A 31 43.66 -12.98 -19.19
CA GLU A 31 42.87 -12.18 -18.26
C GLU A 31 41.39 -12.46 -18.52
N GLN A 32 40.74 -13.13 -17.56
CA GLN A 32 39.29 -13.25 -17.52
C GLN A 32 38.72 -11.83 -17.33
N PRO A 33 37.68 -11.40 -18.08
CA PRO A 33 37.05 -10.13 -17.80
C PRO A 33 36.47 -10.20 -16.39
N GLN A 34 36.87 -9.28 -15.51
CA GLN A 34 36.28 -9.18 -14.18
C GLN A 34 34.81 -8.84 -14.34
N THR A 35 33.94 -9.84 -14.18
CA THR A 35 32.50 -9.63 -14.01
C THR A 35 32.32 -9.05 -12.62
N PHE A 36 32.31 -7.72 -12.52
CA PHE A 36 31.90 -7.05 -11.29
C PHE A 36 30.50 -7.56 -10.95
N LYS A 37 30.35 -8.28 -9.83
CA LYS A 37 29.03 -8.71 -9.36
C LYS A 37 28.19 -7.47 -8.99
N THR A 38 28.86 -6.49 -8.39
CA THR A 38 28.30 -5.20 -8.03
C THR A 38 29.27 -4.07 -8.38
N GLU A 39 28.75 -2.88 -8.69
CA GLU A 39 29.57 -1.70 -9.00
C GLU A 39 28.87 -0.41 -8.57
N TRP A 40 29.65 0.56 -8.06
CA TRP A 40 29.19 1.92 -7.79
C TRP A 40 29.23 2.76 -9.06
N VAL A 41 28.11 3.39 -9.39
CA VAL A 41 27.95 4.21 -10.58
C VAL A 41 27.18 5.49 -10.27
N ALA A 42 27.46 6.55 -11.03
CA ALA A 42 26.70 7.81 -11.01
C ALA A 42 26.13 8.07 -12.42
N PRO A 43 25.11 7.30 -12.85
CA PRO A 43 24.51 7.45 -14.17
C PRO A 43 23.77 8.78 -14.31
N PRO A 44 23.44 9.22 -15.54
CA PRO A 44 22.60 10.40 -15.74
C PRO A 44 21.29 10.29 -14.95
N GLY A 45 20.93 11.37 -14.24
CA GLY A 45 19.76 11.42 -13.37
C GLY A 45 20.04 11.17 -11.89
N ILE A 46 21.24 10.69 -11.55
CA ILE A 46 21.75 10.64 -10.18
C ILE A 46 22.55 11.92 -9.89
N GLU A 47 22.12 12.67 -8.87
CA GLU A 47 22.81 13.88 -8.43
C GLU A 47 23.14 13.83 -6.94
N GLY A 48 24.31 14.35 -6.56
CA GLY A 48 24.79 14.39 -5.17
C GLY A 48 25.68 13.21 -4.78
N GLY A 49 25.58 12.07 -5.48
CA GLY A 49 26.33 10.88 -5.09
C GLY A 49 26.27 9.75 -6.12
N SER A 50 26.19 8.50 -5.65
CA SER A 50 26.25 7.30 -6.49
C SER A 50 25.34 6.19 -5.95
N ILE A 51 25.04 5.23 -6.82
CA ILE A 51 24.27 4.02 -6.48
C ILE A 51 25.13 2.79 -6.74
N GLN A 52 24.95 1.72 -5.95
CA GLN A 52 25.53 0.42 -6.20
C GLN A 52 24.51 -0.50 -6.86
N ILE A 53 24.91 -1.18 -7.93
CA ILE A 53 24.03 -2.05 -8.71
C ILE A 53 24.54 -3.48 -8.69
N GLU A 54 23.67 -4.46 -8.43
CA GLU A 54 23.92 -5.87 -8.73
C GLU A 54 23.55 -6.16 -10.20
N TRP A 55 24.55 -6.37 -11.04
CA TRP A 55 24.36 -6.40 -12.50
C TRP A 55 23.62 -7.64 -13.00
N GLU A 56 23.67 -8.76 -12.27
CA GLU A 56 22.98 -10.01 -12.65
C GLU A 56 21.46 -9.87 -12.57
N THR A 57 20.98 -9.12 -11.58
CA THR A 57 19.55 -8.95 -11.27
C THR A 57 19.01 -7.62 -11.80
N GLY A 58 19.87 -6.61 -11.94
CA GLY A 58 19.45 -5.24 -12.24
C GLY A 58 18.85 -4.55 -11.01
N THR A 59 19.29 -4.93 -9.82
CA THR A 59 18.83 -4.38 -8.55
C THR A 59 19.77 -3.28 -8.09
N ILE A 60 19.22 -2.12 -7.69
CA ILE A 60 19.98 -1.13 -6.93
C ILE A 60 20.03 -1.62 -5.48
N ILE A 61 21.22 -1.81 -4.92
CA ILE A 61 21.43 -2.44 -3.61
C ILE A 61 22.00 -1.49 -2.55
N ASP A 62 22.46 -0.31 -2.96
CA ASP A 62 23.02 0.71 -2.06
C ASP A 62 23.01 2.07 -2.76
N ALA A 63 23.04 3.15 -1.99
CA ALA A 63 23.05 4.52 -2.45
C ALA A 63 23.76 5.40 -1.42
N ASP A 64 24.62 6.29 -1.90
CA ASP A 64 25.42 7.16 -1.05
C ASP A 64 25.29 8.62 -1.50
N ASN A 65 25.02 9.51 -0.54
CA ASN A 65 24.95 10.97 -0.71
C ASN A 65 23.99 11.49 -1.81
N ILE A 66 22.90 10.78 -2.09
CA ILE A 66 21.97 11.15 -3.18
C ILE A 66 21.06 12.31 -2.79
N LYS A 67 20.91 13.28 -3.71
CA LYS A 67 19.93 14.38 -3.64
C LYS A 67 18.77 14.22 -4.60
N ILE A 68 19.07 13.75 -5.81
CA ILE A 68 18.09 13.49 -6.86
C ILE A 68 18.38 12.11 -7.43
N ALA A 69 17.35 11.27 -7.49
CA ALA A 69 17.39 9.92 -8.04
C ALA A 69 16.37 9.78 -9.17
N ASN A 70 16.71 10.27 -10.36
CA ASN A 70 15.94 10.00 -11.58
C ASN A 70 16.49 8.71 -12.21
N ILE A 71 16.07 7.55 -11.69
CA ILE A 71 16.61 6.25 -12.08
C ILE A 71 16.27 5.95 -13.55
N PRO A 72 17.27 5.75 -14.43
CA PRO A 72 17.00 5.35 -15.80
C PRO A 72 16.57 3.89 -15.88
N ALA A 73 15.70 3.56 -16.85
CA ALA A 73 15.22 2.19 -17.07
C ALA A 73 16.34 1.18 -17.37
N GLN A 74 17.49 1.67 -17.87
CA GLN A 74 18.68 0.87 -18.14
C GLN A 74 19.96 1.63 -17.77
N ILE A 75 20.93 0.90 -17.24
CA ILE A 75 22.29 1.40 -17.00
C ILE A 75 23.25 0.38 -17.63
N ASN A 76 24.16 0.84 -18.51
CA ASN A 76 25.11 0.00 -19.23
C ASN A 76 24.48 -1.20 -19.97
N GLY A 77 23.25 -1.03 -20.48
CA GLY A 77 22.51 -2.07 -21.21
C GLY A 77 21.76 -3.08 -20.32
N ILE A 78 21.89 -2.98 -19.00
CA ILE A 78 21.15 -3.79 -18.02
C ILE A 78 19.89 -3.04 -17.60
N GLN A 79 18.74 -3.72 -17.61
CA GLN A 79 17.48 -3.16 -17.11
C GLN A 79 17.50 -3.08 -15.58
N ILE A 80 17.07 -1.93 -15.05
CA ILE A 80 16.91 -1.77 -13.60
C ILE A 80 15.51 -2.24 -13.22
N LYS A 81 15.44 -3.29 -12.40
CA LYS A 81 14.22 -4.05 -12.11
C LYS A 81 13.74 -3.97 -10.67
N ALA A 82 14.61 -3.61 -9.74
CA ALA A 82 14.24 -3.55 -8.33
C ALA A 82 15.06 -2.49 -7.59
N ILE A 83 14.46 -2.00 -6.51
CA ILE A 83 15.16 -1.29 -5.45
C ILE A 83 15.26 -2.29 -4.30
N GLY A 84 16.49 -2.69 -3.99
CA GLY A 84 16.79 -3.73 -3.01
C GLY A 84 16.61 -3.26 -1.58
N GLU A 85 16.73 -4.23 -0.67
CA GLU A 85 16.65 -4.02 0.77
C GLU A 85 17.64 -2.91 1.21
N GLU A 86 17.14 -1.95 1.98
CA GLU A 86 17.90 -0.79 2.51
C GLU A 86 18.62 0.08 1.46
N ALA A 87 18.34 -0.09 0.15
CA ALA A 87 19.18 0.47 -0.91
C ALA A 87 19.29 2.01 -0.91
N PHE A 88 18.31 2.73 -0.38
CA PHE A 88 18.35 4.18 -0.16
C PHE A 88 18.05 4.53 1.31
N ALA A 89 18.22 3.58 2.24
CA ALA A 89 17.99 3.84 3.66
C ALA A 89 18.87 5.00 4.16
N ASN A 90 18.30 5.89 4.97
CA ASN A 90 18.95 7.08 5.51
C ASN A 90 19.48 8.06 4.45
N CYS A 91 18.96 8.04 3.22
CA CYS A 91 19.23 9.07 2.22
C CYS A 91 18.51 10.39 2.56
N ASP A 92 18.86 11.00 3.69
CA ASP A 92 18.24 12.22 4.24
C ASP A 92 18.32 13.45 3.33
N ASP A 93 19.18 13.42 2.32
CA ASP A 93 19.33 14.49 1.35
C ASP A 93 18.52 14.26 0.06
N LEU A 94 17.91 13.08 -0.10
CA LEU A 94 17.09 12.72 -1.26
C LEU A 94 15.78 13.50 -1.24
N ILE A 95 15.61 14.42 -2.20
CA ILE A 95 14.43 15.28 -2.29
C ILE A 95 13.48 14.82 -3.39
N GLN A 96 14.05 14.28 -4.49
CA GLN A 96 13.33 13.88 -5.68
C GLN A 96 13.71 12.47 -6.12
N LEU A 97 12.70 11.63 -6.30
CA LEU A 97 12.82 10.27 -6.79
C LEU A 97 11.92 10.08 -8.03
N THR A 98 12.46 9.46 -9.08
CA THR A 98 11.67 8.97 -10.21
C THR A 98 12.09 7.54 -10.52
N LEU A 99 11.14 6.62 -10.44
CA LEU A 99 11.34 5.20 -10.74
C LEU A 99 10.84 4.89 -12.16
N PRO A 100 11.59 4.11 -12.97
CA PRO A 100 11.15 3.72 -14.30
C PRO A 100 10.13 2.57 -14.23
N ASN A 101 9.28 2.44 -15.26
CA ASN A 101 8.32 1.32 -15.41
C ASN A 101 8.97 -0.06 -15.63
N THR A 102 10.29 -0.18 -15.45
CA THR A 102 10.99 -1.46 -15.38
C THR A 102 11.10 -1.99 -13.95
N ILE A 103 10.87 -1.15 -12.93
CA ILE A 103 10.89 -1.56 -11.52
C ILE A 103 9.65 -2.40 -11.21
N THR A 104 9.86 -3.62 -10.71
CA THR A 104 8.79 -4.54 -10.31
C THR A 104 8.70 -4.70 -8.79
N PHE A 105 9.78 -4.43 -8.06
CA PHE A 105 9.83 -4.56 -6.60
C PHE A 105 10.51 -3.36 -5.95
N ILE A 106 9.92 -2.92 -4.83
CA ILE A 106 10.53 -2.02 -3.86
C ILE A 106 10.61 -2.85 -2.58
N ASP A 107 11.82 -3.30 -2.24
CA ASP A 107 12.04 -4.25 -1.15
C ASP A 107 12.03 -3.55 0.22
N ASP A 108 12.23 -4.34 1.27
CA ASP A 108 12.15 -3.91 2.66
C ASP A 108 13.13 -2.77 2.96
N TYR A 109 12.66 -1.74 3.66
CA TYR A 109 13.43 -0.58 4.08
C TYR A 109 14.12 0.20 2.92
N ALA A 110 13.70 -0.02 1.67
CA ALA A 110 14.34 0.54 0.48
C ALA A 110 14.56 2.06 0.54
N PHE A 111 13.65 2.82 1.14
CA PHE A 111 13.72 4.26 1.37
C PHE A 111 13.46 4.63 2.84
N PHE A 112 13.82 3.74 3.77
CA PHE A 112 13.70 3.97 5.21
C PHE A 112 14.44 5.27 5.61
N GLU A 113 13.80 6.12 6.41
CA GLU A 113 14.37 7.40 6.86
C GLU A 113 14.87 8.30 5.71
N CYS A 114 14.20 8.29 4.56
CA CYS A 114 14.39 9.31 3.51
C CYS A 114 13.64 10.61 3.87
N SER A 115 14.01 11.25 4.98
CA SER A 115 13.24 12.31 5.65
C SER A 115 12.90 13.53 4.76
N LYS A 116 13.72 13.84 3.74
CA LYS A 116 13.49 14.95 2.81
C LYS A 116 12.76 14.57 1.51
N LEU A 117 12.39 13.30 1.31
CA LEU A 117 11.72 12.85 0.10
C LEU A 117 10.31 13.43 0.04
N THR A 118 10.05 14.28 -0.96
CA THR A 118 8.79 15.05 -1.02
C THR A 118 7.66 14.35 -1.78
N SER A 119 8.03 13.47 -2.72
CA SER A 119 7.09 12.75 -3.58
C SER A 119 7.70 11.45 -4.08
N VAL A 120 6.90 10.40 -4.17
CA VAL A 120 7.22 9.18 -4.90
C VAL A 120 6.13 8.87 -5.92
N ASN A 121 6.52 8.60 -7.15
CA ASN A 121 5.64 8.02 -8.16
C ASN A 121 5.94 6.53 -8.26
N ILE A 122 5.06 5.69 -7.72
CA ILE A 122 5.20 4.24 -7.76
C ILE A 122 4.76 3.74 -9.15
N PRO A 123 5.67 3.16 -9.96
CA PRO A 123 5.33 2.72 -11.31
C PRO A 123 4.26 1.62 -11.32
N SER A 124 3.41 1.60 -12.35
CA SER A 124 2.38 0.56 -12.55
C SER A 124 2.93 -0.83 -12.89
N SER A 125 4.25 -1.00 -12.85
CA SER A 125 4.95 -2.28 -12.96
C SER A 125 5.28 -2.89 -11.60
N VAL A 126 5.19 -2.10 -10.51
CA VAL A 126 5.47 -2.56 -9.15
C VAL A 126 4.38 -3.50 -8.67
N LEU A 127 4.79 -4.65 -8.14
CA LEU A 127 3.89 -5.71 -7.66
C LEU A 127 3.74 -5.73 -6.14
N SER A 128 4.74 -5.25 -5.41
CA SER A 128 4.72 -5.17 -3.95
C SER A 128 5.60 -4.02 -3.45
N ILE A 129 5.21 -3.49 -2.29
CA ILE A 129 5.99 -2.54 -1.50
C ILE A 129 6.39 -3.27 -0.21
N GLY A 130 7.68 -3.35 0.06
CA GLY A 130 8.26 -4.06 1.19
C GLY A 130 7.95 -3.45 2.55
N ASN A 131 8.37 -4.14 3.59
CA ASN A 131 8.22 -3.69 4.97
C ASN A 131 9.09 -2.46 5.23
N GLY A 132 8.58 -1.44 5.91
CA GLY A 132 9.32 -0.21 6.22
C GLY A 132 9.82 0.56 5.00
N ALA A 133 9.36 0.25 3.78
CA ALA A 133 9.96 0.72 2.54
C ALA A 133 10.06 2.25 2.42
N PHE A 134 9.13 3.00 3.02
CA PHE A 134 9.11 4.46 3.09
C PHE A 134 8.91 4.97 4.53
N GLN A 135 9.15 4.14 5.53
CA GLN A 135 9.02 4.52 6.94
C GLN A 135 9.86 5.77 7.25
N ASN A 136 9.31 6.70 8.04
CA ASN A 136 9.93 7.97 8.42
C ASN A 136 10.34 8.85 7.22
N SER A 137 9.58 8.79 6.11
CA SER A 137 9.72 9.72 4.98
C SER A 137 8.91 11.00 5.24
N ASP A 138 9.27 11.75 6.28
CA ASP A 138 8.45 12.80 6.90
C ASP A 138 7.97 13.91 5.94
N MET A 139 8.72 14.21 4.87
CA MET A 139 8.35 15.23 3.88
C MET A 139 7.43 14.69 2.76
N LEU A 140 7.15 13.40 2.73
CA LEU A 140 6.32 12.78 1.70
C LEU A 140 4.88 13.24 1.87
N THR A 141 4.31 13.85 0.83
CA THR A 141 2.98 14.51 0.95
C THR A 141 1.83 13.70 0.36
N ASN A 142 2.08 12.92 -0.68
CA ASN A 142 1.06 12.17 -1.40
C ASN A 142 1.66 10.88 -1.96
N VAL A 143 0.88 9.80 -1.93
CA VAL A 143 1.26 8.53 -2.53
C VAL A 143 0.07 7.93 -3.30
N ASP A 144 0.30 7.63 -4.57
CA ASP A 144 -0.59 6.83 -5.39
C ASP A 144 -0.04 5.39 -5.47
N ILE A 145 -0.79 4.43 -4.93
CA ILE A 145 -0.48 3.00 -4.99
C ILE A 145 -1.20 2.42 -6.21
N PRO A 146 -0.48 2.01 -7.27
CA PRO A 146 -1.10 1.57 -8.52
C PRO A 146 -1.80 0.21 -8.38
N ASN A 147 -2.73 -0.06 -9.31
CA ASN A 147 -3.49 -1.31 -9.40
C ASN A 147 -2.63 -2.58 -9.58
N SER A 148 -1.37 -2.44 -9.95
CA SER A 148 -0.43 -3.55 -10.08
C SER A 148 0.08 -4.05 -8.73
N VAL A 149 0.06 -3.20 -7.69
CA VAL A 149 0.51 -3.57 -6.35
C VAL A 149 -0.50 -4.51 -5.73
N ILE A 150 -0.04 -5.66 -5.25
CA ILE A 150 -0.87 -6.66 -4.59
C ILE A 150 -0.84 -6.48 -3.07
N SER A 151 0.30 -6.10 -2.51
CA SER A 151 0.51 -5.97 -1.08
C SER A 151 1.38 -4.76 -0.72
N ILE A 152 0.98 -4.10 0.38
CA ILE A 152 1.75 -3.06 1.07
C ILE A 152 2.28 -3.70 2.37
N GLY A 153 3.60 -3.67 2.58
CA GLY A 153 4.27 -4.31 3.70
C GLY A 153 3.95 -3.70 5.07
N GLU A 154 4.43 -4.39 6.11
CA GLU A 154 4.40 -3.91 7.50
C GLU A 154 5.19 -2.60 7.61
N GLU A 155 4.64 -1.60 8.30
CA GLU A 155 5.27 -0.29 8.51
C GLU A 155 5.69 0.46 7.22
N ALA A 156 5.18 0.06 6.03
CA ALA A 156 5.67 0.56 4.75
C ALA A 156 5.70 2.09 4.61
N PHE A 157 4.76 2.80 5.24
CA PHE A 157 4.68 4.26 5.33
C PHE A 157 4.50 4.71 6.79
N PHE A 158 5.01 3.96 7.76
CA PHE A 158 4.93 4.32 9.18
C PHE A 158 5.58 5.70 9.44
N SER A 159 4.92 6.53 10.26
CA SER A 159 5.37 7.88 10.64
C SER A 159 5.75 8.79 9.45
N CYS A 160 5.00 8.71 8.34
CA CYS A 160 5.12 9.71 7.28
C CYS A 160 4.32 10.97 7.65
N ASP A 161 4.87 11.80 8.54
CA ASP A 161 4.12 12.86 9.24
C ASP A 161 3.38 13.86 8.34
N ASN A 162 3.91 14.20 7.15
CA ASN A 162 3.24 15.10 6.20
C ASN A 162 2.41 14.40 5.11
N LEU A 163 2.28 13.07 5.16
CA LEU A 163 1.53 12.33 4.17
C LEU A 163 0.05 12.67 4.31
N ALA A 164 -0.47 13.47 3.38
CA ALA A 164 -1.81 14.03 3.46
C ALA A 164 -2.85 13.21 2.68
N THR A 165 -2.40 12.54 1.60
CA THR A 165 -3.26 11.76 0.71
C THR A 165 -2.62 10.43 0.34
N VAL A 166 -3.38 9.36 0.49
CA VAL A 166 -3.03 8.02 -0.01
C VAL A 166 -4.17 7.52 -0.89
N ASN A 167 -3.85 7.20 -2.14
CA ASN A 167 -4.79 6.55 -3.05
C ASN A 167 -4.39 5.09 -3.26
N ILE A 168 -5.21 4.16 -2.79
CA ILE A 168 -5.00 2.72 -2.96
C ILE A 168 -5.95 2.22 -4.04
N PHE A 169 -5.43 1.99 -5.25
CA PHE A 169 -6.24 1.64 -6.42
C PHE A 169 -6.61 0.14 -6.50
N GLU A 170 -7.57 -0.15 -7.40
CA GLU A 170 -8.14 -1.49 -7.63
C GLU A 170 -7.05 -2.52 -7.95
N GLY A 171 -6.75 -3.44 -7.03
CA GLY A 171 -5.74 -4.48 -7.25
C GLY A 171 -4.92 -4.81 -5.99
N VAL A 172 -4.78 -3.82 -5.11
CA VAL A 172 -4.22 -4.01 -3.77
C VAL A 172 -5.16 -4.88 -2.95
N GLN A 173 -4.65 -5.98 -2.43
CA GLN A 173 -5.41 -6.96 -1.65
C GLN A 173 -5.09 -6.88 -0.15
N PHE A 174 -3.88 -6.46 0.21
CA PHE A 174 -3.38 -6.49 1.57
C PHE A 174 -2.69 -5.18 1.95
N ILE A 175 -3.11 -4.60 3.08
CA ILE A 175 -2.40 -3.55 3.79
C ILE A 175 -1.81 -4.17 5.05
N GLY A 176 -0.49 -4.09 5.20
CA GLY A 176 0.26 -4.69 6.31
C GLY A 176 0.01 -4.03 7.67
N THR A 177 0.57 -4.65 8.71
CA THR A 177 0.55 -4.13 10.07
C THR A 177 1.20 -2.75 10.12
N SER A 178 0.57 -1.77 10.79
CA SER A 178 1.09 -0.42 10.95
C SER A 178 1.48 0.32 9.65
N ALA A 179 1.00 -0.14 8.48
CA ALA A 179 1.50 0.32 7.18
C ALA A 179 1.40 1.84 6.98
N PHE A 180 0.43 2.49 7.60
CA PHE A 180 0.24 3.95 7.59
C PHE A 180 0.05 4.50 9.00
N ALA A 181 0.52 3.80 10.05
CA ALA A 181 0.36 4.28 11.42
C ALA A 181 1.20 5.55 11.66
N GLU A 182 0.71 6.40 12.57
CA GLU A 182 1.33 7.67 12.97
C GLU A 182 1.56 8.64 11.79
N CYS A 183 0.76 8.53 10.72
CA CYS A 183 0.72 9.54 9.65
C CYS A 183 -0.20 10.70 10.06
N ASP A 184 0.30 11.60 10.93
CA ASP A 184 -0.49 12.65 11.58
C ASP A 184 -1.26 13.57 10.60
N SER A 185 -0.70 13.87 9.43
CA SER A 185 -1.34 14.71 8.41
C SER A 185 -2.30 13.96 7.49
N LEU A 186 -2.43 12.64 7.61
CA LEU A 186 -3.20 11.81 6.67
C LEU A 186 -4.68 12.11 6.77
N LYS A 187 -5.18 12.84 5.78
CA LYS A 187 -6.55 13.33 5.74
C LYS A 187 -7.44 12.56 4.77
N ASN A 188 -6.88 12.18 3.62
CA ASN A 188 -7.63 11.54 2.54
C ASN A 188 -7.05 10.16 2.26
N VAL A 189 -7.85 9.13 2.50
CA VAL A 189 -7.52 7.75 2.16
C VAL A 189 -8.58 7.20 1.22
N THR A 190 -8.17 6.83 0.01
CA THR A 190 -9.02 6.12 -0.94
C THR A 190 -8.71 4.63 -0.86
N LEU A 191 -9.69 3.82 -0.44
CA LEU A 191 -9.63 2.36 -0.48
C LEU A 191 -10.54 1.85 -1.60
N SER A 192 -9.96 1.20 -2.61
CA SER A 192 -10.71 0.70 -3.77
C SER A 192 -11.20 -0.73 -3.59
N GLU A 193 -12.16 -1.15 -4.42
CA GLU A 193 -12.60 -2.53 -4.50
C GLU A 193 -11.43 -3.46 -4.90
N GLY A 194 -11.43 -4.67 -4.34
CA GLY A 194 -10.34 -5.64 -4.46
C GLY A 194 -9.53 -5.80 -3.16
N LEU A 195 -9.56 -4.80 -2.28
CA LEU A 195 -8.94 -4.86 -0.95
C LEU A 195 -9.65 -5.90 -0.07
N GLN A 196 -8.89 -6.83 0.50
CA GLN A 196 -9.42 -7.94 1.31
C GLN A 196 -9.13 -7.74 2.80
N THR A 197 -7.91 -7.31 3.13
CA THR A 197 -7.42 -7.24 4.50
C THR A 197 -6.73 -5.92 4.80
N ILE A 198 -7.10 -5.34 5.95
CA ILE A 198 -6.43 -4.21 6.59
C ILE A 198 -5.76 -4.74 7.86
N GLY A 199 -4.44 -4.63 7.96
CA GLY A 199 -3.65 -5.19 9.06
C GLY A 199 -3.87 -4.52 10.41
N ASP A 200 -3.27 -5.10 11.45
CA ASP A 200 -3.29 -4.54 12.80
C ASP A 200 -2.63 -3.16 12.79
N TYR A 201 -3.19 -2.19 13.52
CA TYR A 201 -2.68 -0.82 13.60
C TYR A 201 -2.51 -0.08 12.25
N ALA A 202 -3.04 -0.59 11.14
CA ALA A 202 -2.71 -0.08 9.79
C ALA A 202 -2.84 1.44 9.61
N PHE A 203 -3.80 2.09 10.27
CA PHE A 203 -4.02 3.54 10.29
C PHE A 203 -4.10 4.08 11.74
N TYR A 204 -3.40 3.44 12.67
CA TYR A 204 -3.36 3.86 14.07
C TYR A 204 -2.80 5.28 14.20
N LYS A 205 -3.47 6.15 14.97
CA LYS A 205 -3.07 7.56 15.18
C LYS A 205 -2.88 8.39 13.90
N CYS A 206 -3.70 8.16 12.87
CA CYS A 206 -3.77 9.06 11.72
C CYS A 206 -4.64 10.29 12.04
N ASP A 207 -4.19 11.17 12.94
CA ASP A 207 -5.02 12.16 13.62
C ASP A 207 -5.81 13.10 12.70
N SER A 208 -5.35 13.38 11.48
CA SER A 208 -6.08 14.22 10.51
C SER A 208 -7.18 13.50 9.73
N LEU A 209 -7.31 12.18 9.87
CA LEU A 209 -8.30 11.38 9.14
C LEU A 209 -9.68 11.60 9.73
N THR A 210 -10.59 12.15 8.92
CA THR A 210 -11.94 12.52 9.41
C THR A 210 -13.03 11.53 9.01
N GLU A 211 -12.83 10.84 7.90
CA GLU A 211 -13.73 9.81 7.40
C GLU A 211 -12.99 8.68 6.70
N ILE A 212 -13.58 7.49 6.73
CA ILE A 212 -13.08 6.34 5.97
C ILE A 212 -14.25 5.56 5.34
N ASN A 213 -14.07 5.16 4.09
CA ASN A 213 -14.97 4.26 3.38
C ASN A 213 -14.33 2.87 3.25
N ILE A 214 -14.95 1.87 3.87
CA ILE A 214 -14.52 0.48 3.80
C ILE A 214 -15.25 -0.20 2.62
N PRO A 215 -14.51 -0.61 1.55
CA PRO A 215 -15.11 -1.16 0.34
C PRO A 215 -15.73 -2.54 0.57
N SER A 216 -16.55 -2.98 -0.39
CA SER A 216 -17.38 -4.17 -0.23
C SER A 216 -16.57 -5.48 -0.18
N THR A 217 -15.35 -5.47 -0.74
CA THR A 217 -14.44 -6.62 -0.76
C THR A 217 -13.69 -6.87 0.55
N VAL A 218 -13.70 -5.92 1.50
CA VAL A 218 -12.98 -6.10 2.77
C VAL A 218 -13.69 -7.14 3.64
N THR A 219 -12.91 -8.12 4.10
CA THR A 219 -13.39 -9.23 4.94
C THR A 219 -12.72 -9.25 6.32
N SER A 220 -11.57 -8.61 6.49
CA SER A 220 -10.84 -8.56 7.76
C SER A 220 -10.21 -7.19 8.00
N ILE A 221 -10.38 -6.67 9.21
CA ILE A 221 -9.71 -5.47 9.71
C ILE A 221 -9.07 -5.80 11.05
N GLY A 222 -7.77 -5.57 11.17
CA GLY A 222 -6.96 -5.96 12.31
C GLY A 222 -7.26 -5.21 13.61
N ASP A 223 -6.57 -5.63 14.66
CA ASP A 223 -6.62 -5.02 15.98
C ASP A 223 -6.19 -3.56 15.88
N LYS A 224 -6.99 -2.66 16.46
CA LYS A 224 -6.71 -1.22 16.54
C LYS A 224 -6.39 -0.53 15.19
N ALA A 225 -6.78 -1.12 14.05
CA ALA A 225 -6.42 -0.61 12.72
C ALA A 225 -6.82 0.86 12.49
N PHE A 226 -7.86 1.36 13.17
CA PHE A 226 -8.31 2.75 13.12
C PHE A 226 -8.51 3.33 14.54
N SER A 227 -7.68 2.90 15.49
CA SER A 227 -7.73 3.34 16.90
C SER A 227 -6.95 4.63 17.10
N GLU A 228 -7.35 5.41 18.10
CA GLU A 228 -6.71 6.70 18.47
C GLU A 228 -6.69 7.69 17.31
N ILE A 229 -7.77 7.75 16.52
CA ILE A 229 -7.91 8.76 15.46
C ILE A 229 -8.91 9.81 15.96
N ASP A 230 -8.39 10.85 16.62
CA ASP A 230 -9.19 11.82 17.36
C ASP A 230 -10.20 12.58 16.48
N ASN A 231 -9.88 12.86 15.21
CA ASN A 231 -10.77 13.61 14.32
C ASN A 231 -11.69 12.73 13.46
N MET A 232 -11.65 11.40 13.59
CA MET A 232 -12.47 10.51 12.76
C MET A 232 -13.92 10.52 13.25
N THR A 233 -14.78 11.18 12.47
CA THR A 233 -16.19 11.37 12.82
C THR A 233 -17.13 10.42 12.07
N LYS A 234 -16.69 9.90 10.92
CA LYS A 234 -17.56 9.17 10.00
C LYS A 234 -16.92 7.91 9.44
N VAL A 235 -17.66 6.82 9.49
CA VAL A 235 -17.27 5.54 8.86
C VAL A 235 -18.38 5.10 7.92
N ILE A 236 -18.00 4.70 6.71
CA ILE A 236 -18.89 4.09 5.72
C ILE A 236 -18.50 2.62 5.57
N LEU A 237 -19.46 1.71 5.76
CA LEU A 237 -19.26 0.27 5.60
C LEU A 237 -20.03 -0.23 4.39
N SER A 238 -19.32 -0.83 3.44
CA SER A 238 -19.92 -1.41 2.22
C SER A 238 -19.86 -2.94 2.19
N SER A 239 -19.30 -3.59 3.21
CA SER A 239 -19.21 -5.06 3.33
C SER A 239 -20.17 -5.61 4.39
N SER A 240 -20.70 -6.81 4.15
CA SER A 240 -21.60 -7.51 5.09
C SER A 240 -20.88 -8.43 6.07
N ASN A 241 -19.63 -8.80 5.80
CA ASN A 241 -18.93 -9.89 6.51
C ASN A 241 -17.51 -9.46 6.90
N ILE A 242 -17.41 -8.36 7.65
CA ILE A 242 -16.12 -7.89 8.18
C ILE A 242 -15.88 -8.58 9.53
N SER A 243 -14.75 -9.28 9.65
CA SER A 243 -14.17 -9.62 10.94
C SER A 243 -13.36 -8.44 11.45
N PHE A 244 -13.79 -7.86 12.56
CA PHE A 244 -13.07 -6.77 13.23
C PHE A 244 -12.17 -7.31 14.33
N GLY A 245 -10.94 -6.84 14.38
CA GLY A 245 -10.01 -7.06 15.49
C GLY A 245 -10.44 -6.31 16.75
N ASP A 246 -9.72 -6.57 17.84
CA ASP A 246 -9.97 -5.90 19.12
C ASP A 246 -9.70 -4.40 18.98
N ARG A 247 -10.61 -3.58 19.52
CA ARG A 247 -10.48 -2.12 19.58
C ARG A 247 -10.29 -1.43 18.21
N THR A 248 -10.77 -1.99 17.09
CA THR A 248 -10.52 -1.44 15.74
C THR A 248 -10.77 0.06 15.63
N PHE A 249 -11.86 0.59 16.19
CA PHE A 249 -12.21 2.02 16.18
C PHE A 249 -12.21 2.65 17.59
N ARG A 250 -11.42 2.10 18.53
CA ARG A 250 -11.42 2.60 19.90
C ARG A 250 -10.67 3.93 20.01
N TRP A 251 -11.15 4.81 20.89
CA TRP A 251 -10.58 6.16 21.05
C TRP A 251 -10.60 6.97 19.75
N SER A 252 -11.57 6.70 18.90
CA SER A 252 -11.88 7.48 17.72
C SER A 252 -13.32 7.99 17.85
N ASP A 253 -13.57 9.24 17.48
CA ASP A 253 -14.85 9.93 17.72
C ASP A 253 -15.92 9.66 16.64
N VAL A 254 -16.02 8.38 16.24
CA VAL A 254 -16.97 7.93 15.21
C VAL A 254 -18.40 8.11 15.71
N ASN A 255 -18.98 9.27 15.37
CA ASN A 255 -20.34 9.63 15.72
C ASN A 255 -21.34 9.27 14.61
N THR A 256 -20.87 9.16 13.36
CA THR A 256 -21.71 8.85 12.20
C THR A 256 -21.27 7.55 11.55
N LEU A 257 -22.15 6.55 11.55
CA LEU A 257 -21.94 5.28 10.86
C LEU A 257 -22.91 5.15 9.68
N ILE A 258 -22.39 4.95 8.47
CA ILE A 258 -23.21 4.76 7.27
C ILE A 258 -23.03 3.33 6.77
N ILE A 259 -24.11 2.59 6.68
CA ILE A 259 -24.12 1.26 6.09
C ILE A 259 -24.65 1.40 4.65
N SER A 260 -23.81 1.04 3.67
CA SER A 260 -24.13 1.22 2.25
C SER A 260 -25.24 0.28 1.77
N ASP A 261 -25.97 0.70 0.74
CA ASP A 261 -26.97 -0.15 0.08
C ASP A 261 -26.34 -1.48 -0.39
N GLY A 262 -27.08 -2.58 -0.22
CA GLY A 262 -26.62 -3.93 -0.56
C GLY A 262 -26.00 -4.69 0.62
N VAL A 263 -25.62 -4.00 1.70
CA VAL A 263 -25.18 -4.66 2.94
C VAL A 263 -26.36 -5.39 3.59
N THR A 264 -26.13 -6.62 4.04
CA THR A 264 -27.15 -7.54 4.57
C THR A 264 -26.96 -7.86 6.06
N ALA A 265 -25.75 -7.67 6.59
CA ALA A 265 -25.39 -7.84 7.98
C ALA A 265 -24.40 -6.75 8.43
N VAL A 266 -24.50 -6.32 9.69
CA VAL A 266 -23.57 -5.36 10.30
C VAL A 266 -23.30 -5.70 11.77
N ASP A 267 -22.05 -5.58 12.19
CA ASP A 267 -21.63 -5.59 13.60
C ASP A 267 -21.16 -4.19 14.00
N THR A 268 -21.82 -3.57 14.98
CA THR A 268 -21.44 -2.25 15.49
C THR A 268 -20.53 -2.32 16.71
N GLY A 269 -20.20 -3.51 17.21
CA GLY A 269 -19.34 -3.70 18.38
C GLY A 269 -18.02 -2.91 18.37
N PRO A 270 -17.35 -2.70 17.23
CA PRO A 270 -16.14 -1.88 17.17
C PRO A 270 -16.33 -0.38 17.45
N PHE A 271 -17.56 0.14 17.37
CA PHE A 271 -17.84 1.57 17.46
C PHE A 271 -18.49 1.95 18.80
N TYR A 272 -17.92 2.93 19.52
CA TYR A 272 -18.29 3.23 20.91
C TYR A 272 -19.06 4.54 21.11
N ASN A 273 -18.97 5.49 20.16
CA ASN A 273 -19.49 6.85 20.29
C ASN A 273 -20.54 7.21 19.22
N VAL A 274 -21.13 6.21 18.54
CA VAL A 274 -22.08 6.44 17.44
C VAL A 274 -23.34 7.12 17.98
N THR A 275 -23.64 8.32 17.46
CA THR A 275 -24.88 9.08 17.74
C THR A 275 -25.87 8.96 16.58
N THR A 276 -25.35 8.76 15.36
CA THR A 276 -26.14 8.64 14.13
C THR A 276 -25.74 7.40 13.35
N ILE A 277 -26.72 6.58 12.98
CA ILE A 277 -26.51 5.44 12.08
C ILE A 277 -27.47 5.49 10.89
N THR A 278 -26.95 5.18 9.70
CA THR A 278 -27.74 4.95 8.48
C THR A 278 -27.74 3.46 8.16
N ILE A 279 -28.93 2.88 8.01
CA ILE A 279 -29.16 1.44 7.80
C ILE A 279 -29.99 1.27 6.53
N PRO A 280 -29.53 0.51 5.52
CA PRO A 280 -30.26 0.29 4.29
C PRO A 280 -31.38 -0.74 4.50
N LYS A 281 -32.38 -0.74 3.62
CA LYS A 281 -33.50 -1.71 3.69
C LYS A 281 -33.06 -3.17 3.49
N THR A 282 -31.87 -3.39 2.92
CA THR A 282 -31.31 -4.71 2.59
C THR A 282 -30.83 -5.46 3.82
N ILE A 283 -30.70 -4.79 4.95
CA ILE A 283 -30.27 -5.39 6.21
C ILE A 283 -31.28 -6.41 6.71
N THR A 284 -30.75 -7.59 7.04
CA THR A 284 -31.52 -8.72 7.60
C THR A 284 -30.98 -9.17 8.95
N SER A 285 -29.71 -8.87 9.25
CA SER A 285 -29.06 -9.16 10.52
C SER A 285 -28.34 -7.93 11.04
N ILE A 286 -28.48 -7.63 12.33
CA ILE A 286 -27.81 -6.49 12.95
C ILE A 286 -27.36 -6.91 14.34
N LYS A 287 -26.07 -6.74 14.63
CA LYS A 287 -25.50 -6.83 15.97
C LYS A 287 -25.20 -5.42 16.46
N LEU A 288 -26.17 -4.83 17.17
CA LEU A 288 -26.02 -3.51 17.79
C LEU A 288 -25.39 -3.66 19.17
N GLU A 289 -24.12 -3.34 19.27
CA GLU A 289 -23.33 -3.28 20.51
C GLU A 289 -22.69 -1.90 20.65
N ASN A 290 -22.44 -1.47 21.88
CA ASN A 290 -21.77 -0.20 22.22
C ASN A 290 -22.46 1.07 21.70
N LEU A 291 -23.80 1.06 21.62
CA LEU A 291 -24.62 2.18 21.10
C LEU A 291 -25.33 2.98 22.20
N SER A 292 -24.74 3.10 23.39
CA SER A 292 -25.37 3.83 24.51
C SER A 292 -25.61 5.31 24.22
N ASN A 293 -24.87 5.89 23.26
CA ASN A 293 -24.96 7.27 22.83
C ASN A 293 -25.82 7.47 21.57
N LEU A 294 -26.44 6.40 21.04
CA LEU A 294 -27.22 6.48 19.81
C LEU A 294 -28.45 7.38 20.00
N GLU A 295 -28.60 8.37 19.12
CA GLU A 295 -29.71 9.33 19.15
C GLU A 295 -30.63 9.13 17.95
N THR A 296 -30.07 8.92 16.75
CA THR A 296 -30.82 8.88 15.50
C THR A 296 -30.45 7.69 14.62
N VAL A 297 -31.47 7.02 14.08
CA VAL A 297 -31.37 5.98 13.05
C VAL A 297 -32.09 6.45 11.79
N TYR A 298 -31.36 6.50 10.67
CA TYR A 298 -31.92 6.62 9.33
C TYR A 298 -32.10 5.22 8.75
N PHE A 299 -33.34 4.79 8.57
CA PHE A 299 -33.64 3.47 8.04
C PHE A 299 -34.25 3.60 6.65
N GLY A 300 -33.64 2.94 5.66
CA GLY A 300 -34.10 2.96 4.27
C GLY A 300 -35.38 2.18 4.00
N GLY A 301 -35.93 1.46 4.99
CA GLY A 301 -37.21 0.77 4.91
C GLY A 301 -38.32 1.47 5.71
N ASN A 302 -39.53 0.93 5.64
CA ASN A 302 -40.67 1.41 6.41
C ASN A 302 -40.73 0.78 7.81
N ILE A 303 -41.70 1.21 8.63
CA ILE A 303 -41.95 0.69 9.99
C ILE A 303 -42.13 -0.85 10.04
N ASN A 304 -42.74 -1.46 9.02
CA ASN A 304 -42.94 -2.92 9.00
C ASN A 304 -41.62 -3.66 8.77
N ASP A 305 -40.74 -3.10 7.95
CA ASP A 305 -39.41 -3.67 7.72
C ASP A 305 -38.54 -3.52 8.98
N TRP A 306 -38.62 -2.36 9.64
CA TRP A 306 -37.95 -2.13 10.93
C TRP A 306 -38.42 -3.11 12.01
N ASN A 307 -39.73 -3.34 12.12
CA ASN A 307 -40.30 -4.27 13.09
C ASN A 307 -39.78 -5.72 12.93
N LYS A 308 -39.35 -6.12 11.73
CA LYS A 308 -38.78 -7.47 11.48
C LYS A 308 -37.38 -7.61 12.06
N ILE A 309 -36.58 -6.54 12.02
CA ILE A 309 -35.18 -6.55 12.47
C ILE A 309 -35.03 -6.06 13.91
N ARG A 310 -35.97 -5.25 14.43
CA ARG A 310 -35.83 -4.60 15.73
C ARG A 310 -35.90 -5.55 16.93
N ASN A 311 -36.59 -6.67 16.81
CA ASN A 311 -36.72 -7.63 17.91
C ASN A 311 -35.40 -8.37 18.19
N ASN A 312 -34.43 -8.30 17.25
CA ASN A 312 -33.06 -8.75 17.48
C ASN A 312 -32.21 -7.70 18.24
N LEU A 313 -32.76 -6.53 18.61
CA LEU A 313 -32.03 -5.37 19.15
C LEU A 313 -32.19 -5.15 20.67
N GLU A 314 -32.89 -6.03 21.39
CA GLU A 314 -33.55 -5.72 22.68
C GLU A 314 -32.64 -5.49 23.91
N THR A 315 -31.30 -5.44 23.81
CA THR A 315 -30.44 -5.24 25.01
C THR A 315 -29.50 -4.03 24.97
N SER A 316 -29.33 -3.35 23.83
CA SER A 316 -28.22 -2.39 23.65
C SER A 316 -28.63 -1.00 23.17
N VAL A 317 -29.88 -0.80 22.78
CA VAL A 317 -30.38 0.47 22.21
C VAL A 317 -31.03 1.33 23.31
N PRO A 318 -30.68 2.62 23.45
CA PRO A 318 -31.32 3.51 24.41
C PRO A 318 -32.85 3.57 24.22
N LYS A 319 -33.59 3.81 25.31
CA LYS A 319 -35.07 3.83 25.28
C LYS A 319 -35.68 4.97 24.43
N GLN A 320 -34.88 5.94 23.99
CA GLN A 320 -35.33 7.14 23.27
C GLN A 320 -34.49 7.38 21.99
N VAL A 321 -34.43 6.38 21.10
CA VAL A 321 -33.80 6.56 19.78
C VAL A 321 -34.83 7.01 18.76
N LYS A 322 -34.53 8.11 18.05
CA LYS A 322 -35.34 8.59 16.94
C LYS A 322 -35.07 7.73 15.70
N VAL A 323 -36.11 7.10 15.16
CA VAL A 323 -36.02 6.36 13.88
C VAL A 323 -36.73 7.13 12.78
N ILE A 324 -36.03 7.38 11.68
CA ILE A 324 -36.54 8.07 10.49
C ILE A 324 -36.60 7.06 9.35
N PHE A 325 -37.81 6.77 8.89
CA PHE A 325 -38.08 5.78 7.85
C PHE A 325 -37.98 6.37 6.45
N ASP A 326 -37.82 5.48 5.47
CA ASP A 326 -37.73 5.81 4.04
C ASP A 326 -36.65 6.85 3.73
N SER A 327 -35.59 6.89 4.56
CA SER A 327 -34.44 7.78 4.41
C SER A 327 -33.14 7.01 4.64
N VAL A 328 -32.24 7.09 3.65
CA VAL A 328 -30.86 6.58 3.71
C VAL A 328 -29.83 7.71 3.80
N VAL A 329 -30.29 8.94 4.05
CA VAL A 329 -29.42 10.11 4.15
C VAL A 329 -29.78 10.86 5.43
N PRO A 330 -28.81 11.14 6.32
CA PRO A 330 -29.03 12.12 7.37
C PRO A 330 -29.48 13.43 6.71
N PRO A 331 -30.66 14.00 7.02
CA PRO A 331 -31.07 15.30 6.53
C PRO A 331 -29.97 16.26 6.87
N ILE A 332 -29.54 17.00 5.85
CA ILE A 332 -28.72 18.18 6.02
C ILE A 332 -29.55 19.12 6.89
N ALA A 333 -29.27 19.12 8.20
CA ALA A 333 -29.89 19.90 9.27
C ALA A 333 -31.20 20.62 8.88
N SER A 334 -32.29 19.88 8.60
CA SER A 334 -33.62 20.46 8.49
C SER A 334 -34.72 19.39 8.49
N GLY A 335 -35.60 19.46 9.50
CA GLY A 335 -37.01 19.11 9.34
C GLY A 335 -37.50 17.79 9.94
N LEU A 336 -38.32 17.95 10.98
CA LEU A 336 -39.38 17.08 11.51
C LEU A 336 -38.94 15.81 12.28
N THR A 337 -39.31 15.80 13.56
CA THR A 337 -39.12 14.72 14.53
C THR A 337 -40.49 14.25 15.02
N GLU A 338 -40.76 12.95 15.00
CA GLU A 338 -41.81 12.33 15.79
C GLU A 338 -41.12 11.51 16.89
N ASN A 339 -41.48 11.76 18.15
CA ASN A 339 -40.96 11.03 19.30
C ASN A 339 -41.91 9.86 19.59
N LEU A 340 -41.36 8.66 19.77
CA LEU A 340 -42.12 7.50 20.22
C LEU A 340 -42.02 7.43 21.76
N ASP A 341 -43.14 7.64 22.44
CA ASP A 341 -43.33 7.38 23.87
C ASP A 341 -43.47 5.87 24.17
#